data_AF-A0A9U8DXU3-F1
#
_entry.id   AF-A0A9U8DXU3-F1
#
_cell.length_a   1.000
_cell.length_b   1.000
_cell.length_c   1.000
_cell.angle_alpha   90.00
_cell.angle_beta   90.00
_cell.angle_gamma   90.00
#
_symmetry.space_group_name_H-M   'P 1'
#
loop_
_entity.id
_entity.type
_entity.pdbx_description
1 polymer ?
#
loop_
_entity_poly.entity_id
_entity_poly.type
_entity_poly.pdbx_seq_one_letter_code
_entity_poly.pdbx_strand_id
1 'polypeptide(L)'
;MFRLCVFIIVLITQEIRITNAFGECLNVVTLDGVRTLAHGQKVCAPPRNGENELGIRYLTCIHGSVSITTCHPSLRFDIVTGVCNWPQYASCSTAEILSTTAQRPAITTQKRQSTTTPKPSITTTQKAQTVRNQSPEISTSGLCSANNCRLPKCFCSGSQPNLPVSDTPQFLMLTFDDAVTPQLYENYFKSLLVDNAYRIFNPSGCTIRSAFYVSHENTDYSKVLRLWQSGHEIASHTIHHNLPTGDSQKDYPEMAAEIDGLRQEVFKALGNKTLVDSINGFRAPYLRVAHDVQYDVLRDYNFLYDTSVTSVELWTGQTPLWPFTLDYVIKRCNNPPCPTKSYPGLWEVVMNAWMGENEFPCSMVDTCSLASGTLDTANQAAWEALYNKNFALFNKAKIPMPFFTHGSMFLRSPSSYTALVSWLKSLQTERSDVWVVTPQQVIQWMKNPMTNNEMKAQRWGC
;
A
#
# COMPACT_ATOMS: atom_id res chain seq x y z
N MET A 1 9.93 53.48 -59.76
CA MET A 1 10.31 52.34 -60.64
C MET A 1 10.30 51.07 -59.81
N PHE A 2 9.31 50.20 -60.06
CA PHE A 2 9.35 48.74 -59.99
C PHE A 2 10.62 48.07 -59.38
N ARG A 3 10.47 47.30 -58.30
CA ARG A 3 10.37 45.83 -58.38
C ARG A 3 10.19 45.15 -57.01
N LEU A 4 9.13 44.36 -56.98
CA LEU A 4 8.86 43.23 -56.10
C LEU A 4 10.03 42.24 -56.11
N CYS A 5 10.50 41.77 -54.95
CA CYS A 5 11.21 40.50 -54.85
C CYS A 5 10.98 39.87 -53.48
N VAL A 6 10.00 38.96 -53.48
CA VAL A 6 9.73 37.94 -52.48
C VAL A 6 10.92 36.99 -52.43
N PHE A 7 11.51 36.76 -51.25
CA PHE A 7 12.39 35.61 -51.00
C PHE A 7 12.01 34.94 -49.67
N ILE A 8 11.11 33.98 -49.82
CA ILE A 8 11.01 32.66 -49.18
C ILE A 8 11.97 32.43 -48.00
N ILE A 9 11.41 32.39 -46.78
CA ILE A 9 12.02 31.79 -45.60
C ILE A 9 11.87 30.27 -45.75
N VAL A 10 12.95 29.58 -46.14
CA VAL A 10 13.04 28.11 -46.04
C VAL A 10 13.41 27.78 -44.60
N LEU A 11 12.40 27.47 -43.78
CA LEU A 11 12.58 26.75 -42.53
C LEU A 11 12.99 25.31 -42.87
N ILE A 12 14.29 25.03 -42.79
CA ILE A 12 14.79 23.66 -42.76
C ILE A 12 14.45 23.11 -41.37
N THR A 13 13.28 22.48 -41.24
CA THR A 13 13.03 21.52 -40.15
C THR A 13 13.85 20.28 -40.46
N GLN A 14 15.11 20.26 -40.03
CA GLN A 14 15.78 19.00 -39.78
C GLN A 14 15.03 18.36 -38.61
N GLU A 15 14.14 17.42 -38.92
CA GLU A 15 13.74 16.38 -37.98
C GLU A 15 15.01 15.62 -37.56
N ILE A 16 15.67 16.10 -36.52
CA ILE A 16 16.47 15.22 -35.68
C ILE A 16 15.43 14.34 -34.98
N ARG A 17 15.15 13.18 -35.57
CA ARG A 17 14.60 12.05 -34.82
C ARG A 17 15.63 11.67 -33.77
N ILE A 18 15.57 12.33 -32.62
CA ILE A 18 16.08 11.76 -31.38
C ILE A 18 15.14 10.61 -31.07
N THR A 19 15.42 9.43 -31.64
CA THR A 19 14.85 8.19 -31.14
C THR A 19 15.31 8.07 -29.69
N ASN A 20 14.38 8.23 -28.76
CA ASN A 20 14.56 7.89 -27.35
C ASN A 20 14.84 6.38 -27.24
N ALA A 21 16.08 5.97 -27.48
CA ALA A 21 16.56 4.59 -27.36
C ALA A 21 16.90 4.25 -25.90
N PHE A 22 16.12 4.74 -24.94
CA PHE A 22 16.26 4.36 -23.53
C PHE A 22 15.09 3.45 -23.16
N GLY A 23 15.33 2.14 -23.26
CA GLY A 23 14.50 1.11 -22.63
C GLY A 23 13.75 0.14 -23.53
N GLU A 24 13.94 0.18 -24.86
CA GLU A 24 13.36 -0.81 -25.77
C GLU A 24 14.10 -2.14 -25.71
N CYS A 25 13.36 -3.24 -25.76
CA CYS A 25 13.89 -4.59 -25.81
C CYS A 25 13.96 -5.01 -27.28
N LEU A 26 15.18 -5.11 -27.81
CA LEU A 26 15.42 -5.48 -29.21
C LEU A 26 15.37 -7.00 -29.37
N ASN A 27 14.90 -7.47 -30.54
CA ASN A 27 14.94 -8.87 -30.95
C ASN A 27 14.28 -9.86 -29.98
N VAL A 28 13.15 -9.49 -29.39
CA VAL A 28 12.41 -10.34 -28.44
C VAL A 28 11.64 -11.42 -29.21
N VAL A 29 11.85 -12.69 -28.85
CA VAL A 29 11.08 -13.82 -29.40
C VAL A 29 9.71 -13.86 -28.71
N THR A 30 8.67 -13.51 -29.46
CA THR A 30 7.27 -13.51 -28.99
C THR A 30 6.48 -14.65 -29.65
N LEU A 31 5.21 -14.84 -29.25
CA LEU A 31 4.31 -15.79 -29.88
C LEU A 31 4.19 -15.58 -31.42
N ASP A 32 4.23 -14.32 -31.87
CA ASP A 32 4.04 -13.94 -33.28
C ASP A 32 5.36 -13.63 -34.02
N GLY A 33 6.48 -14.15 -33.50
CA GLY A 33 7.83 -13.96 -34.07
C GLY A 33 8.69 -12.95 -33.32
N VAL A 34 9.79 -12.53 -33.95
CA VAL A 34 10.79 -11.63 -33.35
C VAL A 34 10.36 -10.17 -33.51
N ARG A 35 10.26 -9.43 -32.41
CA ARG A 35 9.85 -8.00 -32.42
C ARG A 35 10.70 -7.17 -31.47
N THR A 36 10.78 -5.86 -31.75
CA THR A 36 11.23 -4.88 -30.78
C THR A 36 10.05 -4.48 -29.90
N LEU A 37 10.22 -4.53 -28.59
CA LEU A 37 9.20 -4.13 -27.61
C LEU A 37 9.57 -2.78 -26.99
N ALA A 38 8.60 -1.86 -26.96
CA ALA A 38 8.74 -0.62 -26.22
C ALA A 38 8.77 -0.88 -24.71
N HIS A 39 9.39 0.01 -23.93
CA HIS A 39 9.36 -0.09 -22.47
C HIS A 39 7.91 -0.15 -21.95
N GLY A 40 7.63 -1.10 -21.05
CA GLY A 40 6.30 -1.36 -20.49
C GLY A 40 5.40 -2.23 -21.37
N GLN A 41 5.78 -2.50 -22.62
CA GLN A 41 4.97 -3.32 -23.52
C GLN A 41 4.94 -4.78 -23.06
N LYS A 42 3.72 -5.33 -22.98
CA LYS A 42 3.45 -6.72 -22.62
C LYS A 42 2.95 -7.50 -23.84
N VAL A 43 3.46 -8.71 -24.04
CA VAL A 43 3.10 -9.58 -25.17
C VAL A 43 3.07 -11.04 -24.74
N CYS A 44 2.32 -11.89 -25.44
CA CYS A 44 2.27 -13.33 -25.15
C CYS A 44 3.66 -13.97 -25.35
N ALA A 45 4.07 -14.81 -24.40
CA ALA A 45 5.30 -15.57 -24.53
C ALA A 45 5.08 -16.80 -25.43
N PRO A 46 6.11 -17.27 -26.16
CA PRO A 46 6.02 -18.50 -26.93
C PRO A 46 5.84 -19.72 -25.99
N PRO A 47 5.05 -20.73 -26.40
CA PRO A 47 4.85 -21.95 -25.61
C PRO A 47 6.16 -22.72 -25.45
N ARG A 48 6.34 -23.37 -24.31
CA ARG A 48 7.45 -24.30 -24.03
C ARG A 48 7.09 -25.70 -24.53
N ASN A 49 8.09 -26.56 -24.72
CA ASN A 49 7.87 -27.97 -25.06
C ASN A 49 6.96 -28.64 -24.02
N GLY A 50 5.80 -29.14 -24.47
CA GLY A 50 4.77 -29.76 -23.62
C GLY A 50 3.67 -28.81 -23.11
N GLU A 51 3.69 -27.53 -23.49
CA GLU A 51 2.67 -26.54 -23.15
C GLU A 51 1.60 -26.48 -24.25
N ASN A 52 0.37 -26.91 -23.94
CA ASN A 52 -0.72 -27.05 -24.92
C ASN A 52 -1.66 -25.84 -24.97
N GLU A 53 -1.46 -24.83 -24.11
CA GLU A 53 -2.34 -23.66 -24.01
C GLU A 53 -1.54 -22.35 -24.04
N LEU A 54 -2.03 -21.37 -24.81
CA LEU A 54 -1.38 -20.09 -25.05
C LEU A 54 -1.74 -19.05 -23.98
N GLY A 55 -0.80 -18.17 -23.64
CA GLY A 55 -1.03 -17.10 -22.66
C GLY A 55 -0.84 -17.51 -21.20
N ILE A 56 -0.35 -18.72 -20.92
CA ILE A 56 0.11 -19.09 -19.57
C ILE A 56 1.24 -18.16 -19.11
N ARG A 57 2.06 -17.70 -20.06
CA ARG A 57 3.18 -16.78 -19.82
C ARG A 57 3.11 -15.58 -20.75
N TYR A 58 3.61 -14.44 -20.27
CA TYR A 58 3.76 -13.22 -21.05
C TYR A 58 5.11 -12.56 -20.78
N LEU A 59 5.57 -11.77 -21.74
CA LEU A 59 6.81 -11.03 -21.71
C LEU A 59 6.51 -9.56 -21.43
N THR A 60 7.32 -8.91 -20.60
CA THR A 60 7.27 -7.46 -20.38
C THR A 60 8.64 -6.86 -20.65
N CYS A 61 8.71 -5.80 -21.44
CA CYS A 61 9.96 -5.08 -21.63
C CYS A 61 10.19 -4.06 -20.52
N ILE A 62 11.28 -4.18 -19.76
CA ILE A 62 11.61 -3.32 -18.63
C ILE A 62 13.04 -2.81 -18.82
N HIS A 63 13.20 -1.52 -19.12
CA HIS A 63 14.49 -0.85 -19.36
C HIS A 63 15.45 -1.63 -20.28
N GLY A 64 14.96 -2.14 -21.40
CA GLY A 64 15.75 -2.90 -22.39
C GLY A 64 15.99 -4.37 -22.05
N SER A 65 15.46 -4.85 -20.91
CA SER A 65 15.50 -6.25 -20.50
C SER A 65 14.10 -6.88 -20.55
N VAL A 66 14.01 -8.10 -21.09
CA VAL A 66 12.74 -8.84 -21.16
C VAL A 66 12.53 -9.62 -19.87
N SER A 67 11.44 -9.35 -19.17
CA SER A 67 10.97 -10.13 -18.02
C SER A 67 9.87 -11.10 -18.45
N ILE A 68 9.90 -12.33 -17.95
CA ILE A 68 8.90 -13.37 -18.23
C ILE A 68 8.04 -13.55 -16.97
N THR A 69 6.72 -13.44 -17.13
CA THR A 69 5.76 -13.62 -16.03
C THR A 69 4.79 -14.75 -16.37
N THR A 70 4.46 -15.57 -15.37
CA THR A 70 3.51 -16.67 -15.49
C THR A 70 2.19 -16.28 -14.82
N CYS A 71 1.08 -16.40 -15.54
CA CYS A 71 -0.26 -16.26 -14.99
C CYS A 71 -0.59 -17.41 -14.02
N HIS A 72 -1.55 -17.21 -13.13
CA HIS A 72 -2.11 -18.31 -12.33
C HIS A 72 -2.54 -19.49 -13.25
N PRO A 73 -2.42 -20.76 -12.83
CA PRO A 73 -2.70 -21.91 -13.70
C PRO A 73 -4.07 -21.90 -14.39
N SER A 74 -5.07 -21.27 -13.78
CA SER A 74 -6.43 -21.12 -14.30
C SER A 74 -6.66 -19.90 -15.20
N LEU A 75 -5.66 -19.02 -15.38
CA LEU A 75 -5.78 -17.76 -16.12
C LEU A 75 -4.85 -17.73 -17.32
N ARG A 76 -5.20 -16.95 -18.35
CA ARG A 76 -4.39 -16.71 -19.54
C ARG A 76 -4.22 -15.21 -19.74
N PHE A 77 -3.04 -14.81 -20.20
CA PHE A 77 -2.74 -13.41 -20.47
C PHE A 77 -3.62 -12.89 -21.59
N ASP A 78 -4.21 -11.72 -21.37
CA ASP A 78 -5.03 -11.01 -22.34
C ASP A 78 -4.25 -9.77 -22.81
N ILE A 79 -3.89 -9.74 -24.09
CA ILE A 79 -3.07 -8.65 -24.64
C ILE A 79 -3.83 -7.34 -24.72
N VAL A 80 -5.17 -7.39 -24.82
CA VAL A 80 -6.03 -6.21 -24.92
C VAL A 80 -6.09 -5.47 -23.58
N THR A 81 -6.25 -6.22 -22.49
CA THR A 81 -6.38 -5.65 -21.14
C THR A 81 -5.05 -5.58 -20.39
N GLY A 82 -4.02 -6.30 -20.84
CA GLY A 82 -2.68 -6.30 -20.25
C GLY A 82 -2.58 -7.02 -18.90
N VAL A 83 -3.56 -7.90 -18.60
CA VAL A 83 -3.67 -8.66 -17.35
C VAL A 83 -3.94 -10.15 -17.62
N CYS A 84 -3.82 -10.99 -16.59
CA CYS A 84 -4.22 -12.39 -16.65
C CYS A 84 -5.74 -12.49 -16.43
N ASN A 85 -6.46 -12.98 -17.44
CA ASN A 85 -7.92 -13.10 -17.45
C ASN A 85 -8.34 -14.58 -17.54
N TRP A 86 -9.62 -14.87 -17.40
CA TRP A 86 -10.15 -16.21 -17.62
C TRP A 86 -9.93 -16.65 -19.08
N PRO A 87 -9.63 -17.93 -19.35
CA PRO A 87 -9.21 -18.39 -20.68
C PRO A 87 -10.17 -18.00 -21.82
N GLN A 88 -11.49 -17.99 -21.57
CA GLN A 88 -12.51 -17.62 -22.55
C GLN A 88 -12.54 -16.13 -22.93
N TYR A 89 -11.86 -15.27 -22.16
CA TYR A 89 -11.77 -13.84 -22.40
C TYR A 89 -10.34 -13.41 -22.73
N ALA A 90 -9.37 -14.33 -22.69
CA ALA A 90 -7.97 -14.03 -22.98
C ALA A 90 -7.69 -14.11 -24.48
N SER A 91 -6.84 -13.21 -24.95
CA SER A 91 -6.60 -12.96 -26.38
C SER A 91 -5.18 -13.32 -26.84
N CYS A 92 -4.59 -14.40 -26.32
CA CYS A 92 -3.38 -14.99 -26.89
C CYS A 92 -3.77 -16.04 -27.94
N SER A 93 -3.93 -15.63 -29.21
CA SER A 93 -4.18 -16.54 -30.33
C SER A 93 -3.09 -16.40 -31.40
N THR A 94 -2.74 -17.49 -32.07
CA THR A 94 -1.83 -17.46 -33.24
C THR A 94 -2.54 -17.01 -34.53
N ALA A 95 -3.78 -16.54 -34.44
CA ALA A 95 -4.64 -16.28 -35.59
C ALA A 95 -5.56 -15.07 -35.34
N GLU A 96 -5.00 -13.87 -35.21
CA GLU A 96 -5.78 -12.63 -35.37
C GLU A 96 -4.90 -11.46 -35.83
N ILE A 97 -4.52 -11.49 -37.11
CA ILE A 97 -4.29 -10.27 -37.89
C ILE A 97 -5.18 -10.40 -39.12
N LEU A 98 -6.26 -9.64 -39.17
CA LEU A 98 -6.91 -9.05 -40.37
C LEU A 98 -8.31 -8.48 -40.00
N SER A 99 -8.43 -7.43 -39.19
CA SER A 99 -9.67 -6.61 -39.17
C SER A 99 -9.59 -5.30 -38.35
N THR A 100 -8.56 -4.47 -38.51
CA THR A 100 -8.68 -3.03 -38.15
C THR A 100 -8.05 -2.13 -39.21
N THR A 101 -8.38 -2.39 -40.47
CA THR A 101 -8.29 -1.42 -41.56
C THR A 101 -9.66 -1.28 -42.24
N ALA A 102 -10.68 -0.87 -41.48
CA ALA A 102 -11.90 -0.24 -41.99
C ALA A 102 -12.91 -0.13 -40.85
N GLN A 103 -13.02 1.06 -40.24
CA GLN A 103 -14.30 1.75 -40.07
C GLN A 103 -14.06 3.06 -39.31
N ARG A 104 -14.16 4.13 -40.10
CA ARG A 104 -14.27 5.51 -39.65
C ARG A 104 -15.73 5.74 -39.26
N PRO A 105 -16.08 6.12 -38.02
CA PRO A 105 -17.43 6.59 -37.74
C PRO A 105 -17.60 8.01 -38.29
N ALA A 106 -18.71 8.20 -38.99
CA ALA A 106 -19.12 9.45 -39.61
C ALA A 106 -19.38 10.55 -38.58
N ILE A 107 -19.01 11.77 -38.97
CA ILE A 107 -19.34 13.02 -38.29
C ILE A 107 -20.84 13.26 -38.44
N THR A 108 -21.58 13.27 -37.33
CA THR A 108 -22.95 13.76 -37.28
C THR A 108 -22.97 15.10 -36.55
N THR A 109 -23.16 16.16 -37.32
CA THR A 109 -23.40 17.53 -36.87
C THR A 109 -24.69 17.60 -36.04
N GLN A 110 -24.59 18.00 -34.77
CA GLN A 110 -25.72 18.56 -34.04
C GLN A 110 -25.39 19.93 -33.44
N LYS A 111 -26.41 20.77 -33.51
CA LYS A 111 -26.44 22.23 -33.45
C LYS A 111 -26.15 22.74 -32.04
N ARG A 112 -25.21 23.68 -31.92
CA ARG A 112 -24.91 24.41 -30.68
C ARG A 112 -26.03 25.42 -30.40
N GLN A 113 -26.75 25.26 -29.30
CA GLN A 113 -27.71 26.23 -28.79
C GLN A 113 -27.07 26.96 -27.58
N SER A 114 -27.09 28.29 -27.64
CA SER A 114 -26.50 29.19 -26.66
C SER A 114 -27.45 29.43 -25.49
N THR A 115 -26.94 29.37 -24.26
CA THR A 115 -27.57 29.98 -23.10
C THR A 115 -26.53 30.76 -22.29
N THR A 116 -26.74 32.08 -22.23
CA THR A 116 -26.13 33.08 -21.36
C THR A 116 -26.73 32.96 -19.96
N THR A 117 -26.02 33.05 -18.82
CA THR A 117 -25.50 34.23 -18.06
C THR A 117 -25.32 33.74 -16.59
N PRO A 118 -24.83 34.49 -15.57
CA PRO A 118 -23.70 35.42 -15.41
C PRO A 118 -22.62 34.95 -14.39
N LYS A 119 -21.47 35.61 -14.45
CA LYS A 119 -20.27 35.47 -13.61
C LYS A 119 -20.45 36.03 -12.18
N PRO A 120 -20.02 35.34 -11.10
CA PRO A 120 -19.86 35.96 -9.79
C PRO A 120 -18.50 36.67 -9.66
N SER A 121 -18.54 37.87 -9.06
CA SER A 121 -17.43 38.77 -8.79
C SER A 121 -16.43 38.21 -7.77
N ILE A 122 -15.15 38.47 -8.05
CA ILE A 122 -14.02 38.20 -7.15
C ILE A 122 -13.91 39.39 -6.19
N THR A 123 -14.13 39.14 -4.90
CA THR A 123 -13.75 40.06 -3.82
C THR A 123 -12.39 39.63 -3.27
N THR A 124 -11.41 40.51 -3.42
CA THR A 124 -10.04 40.37 -2.96
C THR A 124 -9.98 40.44 -1.43
N THR A 125 -9.61 39.34 -0.77
CA THR A 125 -9.22 39.38 0.64
C THR A 125 -7.75 39.01 0.78
N GLN A 126 -7.04 39.85 1.53
CA GLN A 126 -5.61 39.94 1.65
C GLN A 126 -4.97 38.65 2.19
N LYS A 127 -3.85 38.24 1.56
CA LYS A 127 -2.98 37.16 2.05
C LYS A 127 -2.43 37.53 3.43
N ALA A 128 -2.84 36.80 4.47
CA ALA A 128 -2.09 36.71 5.70
C ALA A 128 -0.81 35.90 5.43
N GLN A 129 0.35 36.52 5.64
CA GLN A 129 1.65 35.84 5.61
C GLN A 129 1.76 34.92 6.83
N THR A 130 1.69 33.60 6.60
CA THR A 130 2.13 32.62 7.57
C THR A 130 3.64 32.47 7.48
N VAL A 131 4.32 32.87 8.56
CA VAL A 131 5.75 32.66 8.78
C VAL A 131 6.02 31.16 8.79
N ARG A 132 6.72 30.66 7.76
CA ARG A 132 7.20 29.29 7.68
C ARG A 132 8.33 29.15 8.71
N ASN A 133 8.02 28.62 9.90
CA ASN A 133 9.05 28.16 10.83
C ASN A 133 9.83 27.04 10.15
N GLN A 134 11.01 27.38 9.63
CA GLN A 134 11.99 26.40 9.19
C GLN A 134 12.51 25.68 10.44
N SER A 135 12.08 24.43 10.65
CA SER A 135 12.84 23.52 11.50
C SER A 135 14.26 23.40 10.93
N PRO A 136 15.31 23.41 11.76
CA PRO A 136 16.68 23.31 11.28
C PRO A 136 16.85 21.98 10.53
N GLU A 137 17.32 22.07 9.28
CA GLU A 137 17.80 20.90 8.53
C GLU A 137 18.90 20.23 9.36
N ILE A 138 18.58 19.10 9.98
CA ILE A 138 19.59 18.24 10.59
C ILE A 138 20.42 17.71 9.42
N SER A 139 21.68 18.12 9.34
CA SER A 139 22.67 17.56 8.41
C SER A 139 22.67 16.04 8.55
N THR A 140 22.14 15.33 7.55
CA THR A 140 22.10 13.86 7.45
C THR A 140 23.46 13.26 7.07
N SER A 141 24.55 14.01 7.23
CA SER A 141 25.92 13.54 7.03
C SER A 141 26.31 12.56 8.15
N GLY A 142 25.96 11.28 8.01
CA GLY A 142 26.39 10.22 8.92
C GLY A 142 25.44 9.04 8.99
N LEU A 143 25.93 7.92 9.52
CA LEU A 143 25.08 6.76 9.84
C LEU A 143 24.19 7.07 11.05
N CYS A 144 22.95 6.56 11.04
CA CYS A 144 22.06 6.66 12.19
C CYS A 144 22.64 5.92 13.40
N SER A 145 22.55 6.55 14.58
CA SER A 145 23.00 6.01 15.86
C SER A 145 22.19 6.59 17.03
N ALA A 146 22.30 6.00 18.22
CA ALA A 146 21.69 6.55 19.43
C ALA A 146 22.21 7.95 19.83
N ASN A 147 23.34 8.40 19.25
CA ASN A 147 23.91 9.71 19.56
C ASN A 147 23.28 10.85 18.75
N ASN A 148 22.89 10.58 17.50
CA ASN A 148 22.35 11.56 16.55
C ASN A 148 20.87 11.33 16.20
N CYS A 149 20.24 10.30 16.77
CA CYS A 149 18.83 9.99 16.59
C CYS A 149 18.24 9.50 17.91
N ARG A 150 17.33 10.30 18.50
CA ARG A 150 16.79 10.05 19.84
C ARG A 150 15.28 10.26 19.89
N LEU A 151 14.62 9.37 20.62
CA LEU A 151 13.21 9.49 20.96
C LEU A 151 12.94 10.79 21.74
N PRO A 152 11.75 11.40 21.59
CA PRO A 152 10.60 10.95 20.80
C PRO A 152 10.66 11.34 19.31
N LYS A 153 11.69 12.06 18.88
CA LYS A 153 11.73 12.69 17.55
C LYS A 153 12.27 11.76 16.46
N CYS A 154 13.24 10.91 16.80
CA CYS A 154 13.94 10.07 15.86
C CYS A 154 14.20 8.68 16.45
N PHE A 155 14.05 7.63 15.64
CA PHE A 155 14.44 6.27 15.99
C PHE A 155 15.07 5.57 14.78
N CYS A 156 16.26 4.99 14.94
CA CYS A 156 16.98 4.38 13.81
C CYS A 156 16.39 3.04 13.39
N SER A 157 16.39 2.78 12.09
CA SER A 157 16.16 1.43 11.56
C SER A 157 17.17 0.43 12.14
N GLY A 158 16.68 -0.72 12.61
CA GLY A 158 17.49 -1.76 13.26
C GLY A 158 17.82 -1.51 14.74
N SER A 159 17.43 -0.36 15.31
CA SER A 159 17.52 -0.14 16.76
C SER A 159 16.40 -0.85 17.51
N GLN A 160 16.60 -1.00 18.82
CA GLN A 160 15.62 -1.52 19.77
C GLN A 160 15.31 -0.48 20.86
N PRO A 161 14.06 -0.43 21.38
CA PRO A 161 13.73 0.39 22.54
C PRO A 161 14.65 0.06 23.73
N ASN A 162 14.93 1.07 24.56
CA ASN A 162 15.75 0.90 25.75
C ASN A 162 14.93 0.30 26.91
N LEU A 163 14.40 -0.90 26.72
CA LEU A 163 13.68 -1.68 27.72
C LEU A 163 14.14 -3.14 27.67
N PRO A 164 14.27 -3.83 28.82
CA PRO A 164 14.48 -5.26 28.83
C PRO A 164 13.35 -5.99 28.09
N VAL A 165 13.68 -7.04 27.35
CA VAL A 165 12.70 -7.85 26.61
C VAL A 165 11.61 -8.42 27.54
N SER A 166 11.96 -8.74 28.79
CA SER A 166 11.01 -9.22 29.81
C SER A 166 9.95 -8.20 30.20
N ASP A 167 10.29 -6.91 30.14
CA ASP A 167 9.43 -5.81 30.56
C ASP A 167 8.70 -5.18 29.37
N THR A 168 9.11 -5.54 28.14
CA THR A 168 8.56 -5.01 26.90
C THR A 168 7.24 -5.71 26.56
N PRO A 169 6.13 -4.97 26.36
CA PRO A 169 4.87 -5.54 25.89
C PRO A 169 5.02 -6.15 24.49
N GLN A 170 4.30 -7.22 24.20
CA GLN A 170 4.13 -7.71 22.83
C GLN A 170 2.96 -6.99 22.17
N PHE A 171 3.22 -6.22 21.12
CA PHE A 171 2.17 -5.61 20.32
C PHE A 171 1.72 -6.52 19.18
N LEU A 172 0.41 -6.59 18.94
CA LEU A 172 -0.20 -7.19 17.76
C LEU A 172 -0.99 -6.11 17.03
N MET A 173 -0.62 -5.82 15.79
CA MET A 173 -1.28 -4.81 14.96
C MET A 173 -2.18 -5.49 13.95
N LEU A 174 -3.47 -5.60 14.27
CA LEU A 174 -4.49 -6.11 13.34
C LEU A 174 -4.91 -4.99 12.39
N THR A 175 -4.76 -5.20 11.08
CA THR A 175 -5.15 -4.22 10.08
C THR A 175 -5.92 -4.83 8.92
N PHE A 176 -6.85 -4.04 8.37
CA PHE A 176 -7.63 -4.39 7.19
C PHE A 176 -7.41 -3.36 6.11
N ASP A 177 -7.00 -3.82 4.93
CA ASP A 177 -6.88 -2.98 3.75
C ASP A 177 -8.19 -3.04 2.93
N ASP A 178 -8.35 -2.07 2.03
CA ASP A 178 -9.47 -1.87 1.10
C ASP A 178 -10.78 -1.33 1.70
N ALA A 179 -11.83 -1.42 0.89
CA ALA A 179 -13.13 -0.84 1.15
C ALA A 179 -13.81 -1.44 2.38
N VAL A 180 -14.34 -0.57 3.24
CA VAL A 180 -15.23 -0.98 4.33
C VAL A 180 -16.64 -1.11 3.77
N THR A 181 -16.99 -2.32 3.31
CA THR A 181 -18.31 -2.60 2.77
C THR A 181 -19.32 -2.95 3.87
N PRO A 182 -20.62 -2.76 3.65
CA PRO A 182 -21.65 -3.21 4.59
C PRO A 182 -21.57 -4.71 4.90
N GLN A 183 -21.26 -5.54 3.89
CA GLN A 183 -21.16 -6.99 4.07
C GLN A 183 -20.02 -7.38 5.03
N LEU A 184 -18.82 -6.82 4.83
CA LEU A 184 -17.67 -7.09 5.71
C LEU A 184 -17.92 -6.57 7.12
N TYR A 185 -18.51 -5.38 7.22
CA TYR A 185 -18.84 -4.77 8.49
C TYR A 185 -19.84 -5.62 9.29
N GLU A 186 -20.99 -5.96 8.72
CA GLU A 186 -22.03 -6.70 9.45
C GLU A 186 -21.62 -8.14 9.76
N ASN A 187 -20.90 -8.81 8.87
CA ASN A 187 -20.55 -10.23 9.05
C ASN A 187 -19.35 -10.45 9.98
N TYR A 188 -18.39 -9.53 10.02
CA TYR A 188 -17.11 -9.76 10.71
C TYR A 188 -16.71 -8.61 11.64
N PHE A 189 -16.63 -7.38 11.14
CA PHE A 189 -16.05 -6.29 11.94
C PHE A 189 -16.92 -5.88 13.11
N LYS A 190 -18.25 -5.80 12.93
CA LYS A 190 -19.18 -5.35 13.95
C LYS A 190 -19.11 -6.21 15.21
N SER A 191 -19.26 -7.53 15.07
CA SER A 191 -19.25 -8.46 16.20
C SER A 191 -17.90 -8.48 16.93
N LEU A 192 -16.78 -8.47 16.20
CA LEU A 192 -15.45 -8.56 16.80
C LEU A 192 -14.97 -7.22 17.40
N LEU A 193 -15.11 -6.13 16.65
CA LEU A 193 -14.41 -4.89 16.90
C LEU A 193 -15.32 -3.80 17.49
N VAL A 194 -16.60 -3.73 17.08
CA VAL A 194 -17.53 -2.69 17.53
C VAL A 194 -18.30 -3.09 18.78
N ASP A 195 -18.97 -4.24 18.72
CA ASP A 195 -19.82 -4.75 19.80
C ASP A 195 -19.01 -5.49 20.88
N ASN A 196 -17.78 -5.88 20.55
CA ASN A 196 -16.95 -6.79 21.34
C ASN A 196 -17.73 -8.03 21.83
N ALA A 197 -18.47 -8.67 20.92
CA ALA A 197 -19.35 -9.80 21.22
C ALA A 197 -18.59 -11.00 21.82
N TYR A 198 -17.30 -11.12 21.53
CA TYR A 198 -16.43 -12.20 22.02
C TYR A 198 -15.71 -11.86 23.34
N ARG A 199 -15.94 -10.65 23.90
CA ARG A 199 -15.36 -10.19 25.18
C ARG A 199 -13.83 -10.26 25.21
N ILE A 200 -13.19 -9.79 24.15
CA ILE A 200 -11.73 -9.76 24.02
C ILE A 200 -11.25 -8.38 24.48
N PHE A 201 -10.35 -8.37 25.45
CA PHE A 201 -9.83 -7.14 26.06
C PHE A 201 -8.31 -7.20 26.12
N ASN A 202 -7.67 -6.05 25.97
CA ASN A 202 -6.27 -5.87 26.33
C ASN A 202 -6.08 -5.98 27.86
N PRO A 203 -4.84 -6.17 28.35
CA PRO A 203 -4.55 -6.31 29.79
C PRO A 203 -5.02 -5.14 30.67
N SER A 204 -5.26 -3.96 30.09
CA SER A 204 -5.85 -2.78 30.75
C SER A 204 -7.37 -2.87 30.99
N GLY A 205 -8.04 -3.87 30.41
CA GLY A 205 -9.50 -4.00 30.36
C GLY A 205 -10.17 -3.21 29.23
N CYS A 206 -9.39 -2.53 28.38
CA CYS A 206 -9.89 -1.83 27.19
C CYS A 206 -10.18 -2.83 26.07
N THR A 207 -11.15 -2.53 25.21
CA THR A 207 -11.37 -3.34 24.00
C THR A 207 -10.15 -3.27 23.09
N ILE A 208 -9.91 -4.35 22.33
CA ILE A 208 -8.83 -4.39 21.36
C ILE A 208 -8.99 -3.32 20.28
N ARG A 209 -7.87 -2.80 19.75
CA ARG A 209 -7.88 -1.81 18.67
C ARG A 209 -7.30 -2.40 17.38
N SER A 210 -7.81 -1.92 16.26
CA SER A 210 -7.48 -2.35 14.90
C SER A 210 -7.31 -1.10 14.05
N ALA A 211 -6.65 -1.21 12.89
CA ALA A 211 -6.59 -0.13 11.91
C ALA A 211 -7.22 -0.54 10.57
N PHE A 212 -7.80 0.43 9.86
CA PHE A 212 -8.39 0.24 8.54
C PHE A 212 -7.69 1.17 7.55
N TYR A 213 -7.00 0.62 6.56
CA TYR A 213 -6.43 1.35 5.43
C TYR A 213 -7.50 1.39 4.34
N VAL A 214 -8.28 2.47 4.34
CA VAL A 214 -9.53 2.57 3.57
C VAL A 214 -9.23 3.10 2.17
N SER A 215 -9.72 2.40 1.14
CA SER A 215 -9.84 2.94 -0.21
C SER A 215 -11.25 3.51 -0.45
N HIS A 216 -11.39 4.53 -1.31
CA HIS A 216 -12.67 5.22 -1.50
C HIS A 216 -13.74 4.33 -2.14
N GLU A 217 -13.39 3.65 -3.24
CA GLU A 217 -14.37 2.92 -4.04
C GLU A 217 -15.06 1.83 -3.21
N ASN A 218 -16.40 1.76 -3.29
CA ASN A 218 -17.25 0.80 -2.56
C ASN A 218 -17.26 0.91 -1.02
N THR A 219 -16.60 1.91 -0.43
CA THR A 219 -16.64 2.14 1.02
C THR A 219 -17.96 2.78 1.46
N ASP A 220 -18.58 2.20 2.49
CA ASP A 220 -19.66 2.84 3.24
C ASP A 220 -19.06 3.66 4.39
N TYR A 221 -18.95 4.98 4.19
CA TYR A 221 -18.39 5.88 5.20
C TYR A 221 -19.20 5.92 6.51
N SER A 222 -20.48 5.52 6.52
CA SER A 222 -21.23 5.39 7.78
C SER A 222 -20.66 4.26 8.66
N LYS A 223 -20.15 3.18 8.05
CA LYS A 223 -19.47 2.09 8.77
C LYS A 223 -18.07 2.49 9.22
N VAL A 224 -17.34 3.22 8.37
CA VAL A 224 -16.05 3.83 8.74
C VAL A 224 -16.22 4.72 9.98
N LEU A 225 -17.27 5.54 10.01
CA LEU A 225 -17.58 6.38 11.18
C LEU A 225 -17.82 5.54 12.43
N ARG A 226 -18.55 4.43 12.33
CA ARG A 226 -18.79 3.53 13.48
C ARG A 226 -17.51 2.88 13.97
N LEU A 227 -16.65 2.39 13.09
CA LEU A 227 -15.35 1.83 13.46
C LEU A 227 -14.49 2.87 14.18
N TRP A 228 -14.41 4.08 13.65
CA TRP A 228 -13.67 5.17 14.27
C TRP A 228 -14.24 5.58 15.64
N GLN A 229 -15.57 5.72 15.75
CA GLN A 229 -16.24 6.01 17.03
C GLN A 229 -16.00 4.92 18.08
N SER A 230 -15.82 3.68 17.65
CA SER A 230 -15.43 2.56 18.51
C SER A 230 -13.95 2.57 18.87
N GLY A 231 -13.15 3.54 18.42
CA GLY A 231 -11.74 3.71 18.78
C GLY A 231 -10.74 3.01 17.86
N HIS A 232 -11.18 2.53 16.68
CA HIS A 232 -10.28 1.99 15.67
C HIS A 232 -9.64 3.11 14.84
N GLU A 233 -8.42 2.85 14.36
CA GLU A 233 -7.70 3.79 13.52
C GLU A 233 -8.21 3.72 12.07
N ILE A 234 -8.39 4.87 11.43
CA ILE A 234 -8.68 5.00 10.01
C ILE A 234 -7.47 5.64 9.34
N ALA A 235 -6.93 4.99 8.32
CA ALA A 235 -5.75 5.39 7.58
C ALA A 235 -6.05 5.44 6.07
N SER A 236 -5.24 6.15 5.31
CA SER A 236 -5.44 6.30 3.87
C SER A 236 -4.89 5.12 3.06
N HIS A 237 -5.70 4.63 2.13
CA HIS A 237 -5.32 3.65 1.11
C HIS A 237 -5.73 4.11 -0.30
N THR A 238 -5.61 5.42 -0.54
CA THR A 238 -5.91 6.11 -1.81
C THR A 238 -7.40 6.20 -2.18
N ILE A 239 -7.73 6.97 -3.21
CA ILE A 239 -9.11 7.00 -3.73
C ILE A 239 -9.33 5.79 -4.64
N HIS A 240 -8.51 5.63 -5.68
CA HIS A 240 -8.74 4.67 -6.75
C HIS A 240 -7.96 3.35 -6.59
N HIS A 241 -7.44 3.09 -5.38
CA HIS A 241 -6.60 1.93 -5.10
C HIS A 241 -5.40 1.82 -6.08
N ASN A 242 -4.81 2.97 -6.41
CA ASN A 242 -3.60 3.06 -7.22
C ASN A 242 -2.83 4.34 -6.88
N LEU A 243 -1.58 4.40 -7.33
CA LEU A 243 -0.74 5.58 -7.28
C LEU A 243 -0.12 5.82 -8.67
N PRO A 244 0.33 7.03 -8.97
CA PRO A 244 1.33 7.23 -10.02
C PRO A 244 2.63 6.44 -9.77
N THR A 245 3.56 6.45 -10.72
CA THR A 245 4.88 5.83 -10.55
C THR A 245 5.70 6.54 -9.49
N GLY A 246 5.64 7.88 -9.44
CA GLY A 246 6.35 8.71 -8.47
C GLY A 246 7.82 8.94 -8.83
N ASP A 247 8.25 8.51 -10.01
CA ASP A 247 9.62 8.69 -10.52
C ASP A 247 9.90 10.15 -10.94
N SER A 248 8.86 10.98 -11.03
CA SER A 248 8.94 12.38 -11.44
C SER A 248 8.07 13.27 -10.56
N GLN A 249 8.58 14.46 -10.21
CA GLN A 249 7.80 15.46 -9.45
C GLN A 249 6.51 15.91 -10.17
N LYS A 250 6.39 15.64 -11.48
CA LYS A 250 5.14 15.87 -12.22
C LYS A 250 3.97 15.03 -11.70
N ASP A 251 4.25 13.91 -11.04
CA ASP A 251 3.25 13.01 -10.49
C ASP A 251 2.68 13.51 -9.16
N TYR A 252 3.35 14.47 -8.52
CA TYR A 252 2.96 14.99 -7.21
C TYR A 252 1.48 15.40 -7.12
N PRO A 253 0.88 16.15 -8.08
CA PRO A 253 -0.52 16.55 -7.98
C PRO A 253 -1.48 15.37 -7.95
N GLU A 254 -1.25 14.36 -8.80
CA GLU A 254 -2.07 13.14 -8.83
C GLU A 254 -1.82 12.28 -7.59
N MET A 255 -0.57 12.16 -7.15
CA MET A 255 -0.22 11.44 -5.94
C MET A 255 -0.85 12.06 -4.69
N ALA A 256 -0.86 13.38 -4.59
CA ALA A 256 -1.55 14.10 -3.52
C ALA A 256 -3.07 13.90 -3.60
N ALA A 257 -3.64 13.94 -4.81
CA ALA A 257 -5.07 13.68 -5.03
C ALA A 257 -5.47 12.26 -4.64
N GLU A 258 -4.62 11.25 -4.84
CA GLU A 258 -4.87 9.90 -4.36
C GLU A 258 -4.74 9.80 -2.84
N ILE A 259 -3.62 10.24 -2.27
CA ILE A 259 -3.28 10.01 -0.87
C ILE A 259 -4.14 10.86 0.08
N ASP A 260 -4.17 12.18 -0.10
CA ASP A 260 -4.96 13.10 0.73
C ASP A 260 -6.42 13.13 0.29
N GLY A 261 -6.73 12.78 -0.96
CA GLY A 261 -8.10 12.82 -1.47
C GLY A 261 -9.07 11.94 -0.69
N LEU A 262 -8.63 10.84 -0.08
CA LEU A 262 -9.48 10.07 0.81
C LEU A 262 -10.00 10.91 1.98
N ARG A 263 -9.16 11.76 2.59
CA ARG A 263 -9.59 12.68 3.66
C ARG A 263 -10.70 13.61 3.16
N GLN A 264 -10.60 14.06 1.90
CA GLN A 264 -11.61 14.92 1.27
C GLN A 264 -12.93 14.18 1.03
N GLU A 265 -12.89 12.94 0.54
CA GLU A 265 -14.10 12.12 0.33
C GLU A 265 -14.78 11.74 1.66
N VAL A 266 -14.01 11.42 2.70
CA VAL A 266 -14.53 11.21 4.06
C VAL A 266 -15.20 12.47 4.59
N PHE A 267 -14.56 13.64 4.43
CA PHE A 267 -15.12 14.92 4.87
C PHE A 267 -16.42 15.25 4.13
N LYS A 268 -16.44 15.08 2.81
CA LYS A 268 -17.61 15.32 1.96
C LYS A 268 -18.78 14.40 2.34
N ALA A 269 -18.52 13.14 2.67
CA ALA A 269 -19.55 12.18 3.03
C ALA A 269 -20.12 12.40 4.44
N LEU A 270 -19.29 12.80 5.41
CA LEU A 270 -19.66 12.77 6.84
C LEU A 270 -19.67 14.14 7.53
N GLY A 271 -19.02 15.16 6.96
CA GLY A 271 -18.82 16.47 7.60
C GLY A 271 -18.01 16.44 8.90
N ASN A 272 -17.39 15.30 9.24
CA ASN A 272 -16.71 15.09 10.53
C ASN A 272 -15.21 15.43 10.43
N LYS A 273 -14.87 16.67 10.76
CA LYS A 273 -13.49 17.18 10.73
C LYS A 273 -12.55 16.44 11.70
N THR A 274 -13.04 16.03 12.88
CA THR A 274 -12.22 15.31 13.88
C THR A 274 -11.78 13.94 13.38
N LEU A 275 -12.68 13.21 12.71
CA LEU A 275 -12.31 11.96 12.03
C LEU A 275 -11.25 12.23 10.95
N VAL A 276 -11.49 13.22 10.08
CA VAL A 276 -10.59 13.55 8.96
C VAL A 276 -9.19 13.91 9.45
N ASP A 277 -9.08 14.73 10.50
CA ASP A 277 -7.80 15.13 11.09
C ASP A 277 -7.06 13.97 11.77
N SER A 278 -7.79 12.92 12.18
CA SER A 278 -7.18 11.72 12.75
C SER A 278 -6.62 10.75 11.72
N ILE A 279 -6.98 10.88 10.43
CA ILE A 279 -6.46 10.03 9.35
C ILE A 279 -5.02 10.45 9.07
N ASN A 280 -4.03 9.87 9.73
CA ASN A 280 -2.62 10.24 9.58
C ASN A 280 -1.68 9.05 9.28
N GLY A 281 -2.22 7.84 9.19
CA GLY A 281 -1.51 6.69 8.60
C GLY A 281 -1.75 6.57 7.10
N PHE A 282 -0.78 5.98 6.40
CA PHE A 282 -0.89 5.66 4.98
C PHE A 282 -0.33 4.27 4.68
N ARG A 283 -0.96 3.57 3.72
CA ARG A 283 -0.42 2.38 3.07
C ARG A 283 -0.63 2.50 1.56
N ALA A 284 0.40 2.19 0.78
CA ALA A 284 0.35 2.21 -0.68
C ALA A 284 -0.40 0.96 -1.21
N PRO A 285 -1.32 1.11 -2.18
CA PRO A 285 -1.95 -0.01 -2.87
C PRO A 285 -0.93 -1.01 -3.42
N TYR A 286 -1.25 -2.30 -3.29
CA TYR A 286 -0.38 -3.43 -3.69
C TYR A 286 1.01 -3.44 -3.02
N LEU A 287 1.18 -2.66 -1.95
CA LEU A 287 2.47 -2.41 -1.31
C LEU A 287 3.50 -1.88 -2.30
N ARG A 288 3.06 -1.17 -3.33
CA ARG A 288 3.95 -0.54 -4.31
C ARG A 288 4.31 0.86 -3.82
N VAL A 289 5.44 0.95 -3.14
CA VAL A 289 6.05 2.23 -2.80
C VAL A 289 6.33 3.02 -4.09
N ALA A 290 6.14 4.34 -4.07
CA ALA A 290 6.19 5.20 -5.26
C ALA A 290 7.26 6.30 -5.12
N HIS A 291 8.52 5.85 -4.97
CA HIS A 291 9.72 6.70 -4.90
C HIS A 291 9.58 7.84 -3.87
N ASP A 292 10.37 8.91 -4.00
CA ASP A 292 10.36 10.07 -3.10
C ASP A 292 9.08 10.92 -3.18
N VAL A 293 8.35 10.88 -4.30
CA VAL A 293 7.15 11.72 -4.48
C VAL A 293 6.05 11.32 -3.50
N GLN A 294 5.91 10.02 -3.21
CA GLN A 294 4.98 9.53 -2.17
C GLN A 294 5.29 10.19 -0.83
N TYR A 295 6.54 10.15 -0.41
CA TYR A 295 6.94 10.65 0.90
C TYR A 295 6.99 12.19 0.94
N ASP A 296 7.21 12.86 -0.20
CA ASP A 296 7.03 14.31 -0.31
C ASP A 296 5.56 14.70 -0.03
N VAL A 297 4.59 13.96 -0.59
CA VAL A 297 3.17 14.14 -0.27
C VAL A 297 2.87 13.84 1.19
N LEU A 298 3.33 12.69 1.72
CA LEU A 298 3.08 12.32 3.12
C LEU A 298 3.59 13.39 4.09
N ARG A 299 4.79 13.92 3.86
CA ARG A 299 5.35 15.03 4.65
C ARG A 299 4.50 16.29 4.51
N ASP A 300 4.22 16.73 3.29
CA ASP A 300 3.57 18.02 3.04
C ASP A 300 2.10 18.05 3.55
N TYR A 301 1.44 16.89 3.58
CA TYR A 301 0.09 16.69 4.09
C TYR A 301 0.05 16.16 5.54
N ASN A 302 1.17 16.26 6.27
CA ASN A 302 1.28 15.94 7.69
C ASN A 302 0.79 14.52 8.07
N PHE A 303 1.06 13.53 7.22
CA PHE A 303 0.94 12.14 7.63
C PHE A 303 1.98 11.81 8.70
N LEU A 304 1.58 10.99 9.67
CA LEU A 304 2.41 10.56 10.78
C LEU A 304 3.34 9.41 10.35
N TYR A 305 2.82 8.49 9.54
CA TYR A 305 3.57 7.30 9.16
C TYR A 305 3.13 6.70 7.82
N ASP A 306 4.08 5.99 7.19
CA ASP A 306 3.86 5.03 6.11
C ASP A 306 4.00 3.60 6.63
N THR A 307 3.30 2.66 6.00
CA THR A 307 3.42 1.22 6.28
C THR A 307 3.36 0.42 4.98
N SER A 308 4.26 0.80 4.06
CA SER A 308 4.31 0.24 2.70
C SER A 308 5.63 -0.47 2.44
N VAL A 309 6.69 -0.19 3.22
CA VAL A 309 7.99 -0.84 3.04
C VAL A 309 7.97 -2.22 3.68
N THR A 310 8.31 -3.23 2.89
CA THR A 310 8.37 -4.63 3.34
C THR A 310 9.75 -5.02 3.85
N SER A 311 9.77 -5.92 4.83
CA SER A 311 10.98 -6.46 5.46
C SER A 311 10.93 -7.99 5.49
N VAL A 312 12.05 -8.63 5.11
CA VAL A 312 12.23 -10.10 5.12
C VAL A 312 13.34 -10.52 6.09
N GLU A 313 13.68 -9.67 7.06
CA GLU A 313 14.75 -9.94 8.03
C GLU A 313 14.56 -11.31 8.69
N LEU A 314 13.31 -11.63 9.08
CA LEU A 314 12.93 -12.93 9.67
C LEU A 314 13.30 -14.12 8.78
N TRP A 315 13.04 -14.02 7.48
CA TRP A 315 13.34 -15.08 6.50
C TRP A 315 14.85 -15.29 6.33
N THR A 316 15.64 -14.24 6.49
CA THR A 316 17.11 -14.30 6.44
C THR A 316 17.76 -14.64 7.79
N GLY A 317 16.97 -15.00 8.81
CA GLY A 317 17.45 -15.31 10.15
C GLY A 317 17.86 -14.10 11.00
N GLN A 318 17.54 -12.88 10.55
CA GLN A 318 17.75 -11.63 11.28
C GLN A 318 16.51 -11.28 12.12
N THR A 319 16.68 -10.40 13.11
CA THR A 319 15.56 -9.94 13.95
C THR A 319 14.65 -9.01 13.15
N PRO A 320 13.31 -9.17 13.20
CA PRO A 320 12.37 -8.23 12.61
C PRO A 320 12.58 -6.81 13.14
N LEU A 321 12.21 -5.82 12.33
CA LEU A 321 12.49 -4.42 12.62
C LEU A 321 11.40 -3.79 13.47
N TRP A 322 11.78 -3.04 14.50
CA TRP A 322 10.87 -2.06 15.13
C TRP A 322 10.52 -0.96 14.13
N PRO A 323 9.36 -0.28 14.25
CA PRO A 323 9.10 0.96 13.53
C PRO A 323 10.22 1.97 13.75
N PHE A 324 10.53 2.77 12.73
CA PHE A 324 11.64 3.72 12.78
C PHE A 324 11.26 5.02 12.09
N THR A 325 12.02 6.08 12.30
CA THR A 325 11.79 7.35 11.60
C THR A 325 12.67 7.45 10.35
N LEU A 326 12.18 8.20 9.38
CA LEU A 326 12.82 8.44 8.10
C LEU A 326 13.78 9.64 8.14
N ASP A 327 14.23 10.08 9.32
CA ASP A 327 15.30 11.06 9.47
C ASP A 327 16.60 10.64 8.76
N TYR A 328 16.76 9.34 8.55
CA TYR A 328 17.84 8.74 7.77
C TYR A 328 17.27 7.87 6.66
N VAL A 329 17.96 7.82 5.51
CA VAL A 329 17.53 7.07 4.33
C VAL A 329 17.42 5.58 4.64
N ILE A 330 16.38 4.94 4.11
CA ILE A 330 16.14 3.50 4.24
C ILE A 330 17.25 2.74 3.50
N LYS A 331 17.96 1.86 4.21
CA LYS A 331 19.06 1.08 3.62
C LYS A 331 18.60 -0.18 2.88
N ARG A 332 17.50 -0.79 3.34
CA ARG A 332 16.94 -2.03 2.78
C ARG A 332 15.44 -1.85 2.60
N CYS A 333 14.99 -2.11 1.38
CA CYS A 333 13.58 -2.06 1.01
C CYS A 333 13.37 -3.15 -0.05
N ASN A 334 12.50 -4.10 0.29
CA ASN A 334 12.39 -5.36 -0.45
C ASN A 334 11.34 -5.32 -1.57
N ASN A 335 10.65 -4.20 -1.70
CA ASN A 335 9.63 -3.90 -2.69
C ASN A 335 9.92 -2.54 -3.35
N PRO A 336 10.98 -2.45 -4.19
CA PRO A 336 11.29 -1.22 -4.92
C PRO A 336 10.13 -0.81 -5.84
N PRO A 337 9.98 0.50 -6.11
CA PRO A 337 10.91 1.58 -5.80
C PRO A 337 10.76 2.19 -4.39
N CYS A 338 11.86 2.64 -3.79
CA CYS A 338 11.90 3.07 -2.39
C CYS A 338 12.31 4.56 -2.26
N PRO A 339 12.03 5.25 -1.15
CA PRO A 339 12.51 6.61 -0.94
C PRO A 339 14.04 6.63 -0.86
N THR A 340 14.64 7.64 -1.49
CA THR A 340 16.08 7.88 -1.49
C THR A 340 16.47 9.09 -0.66
N LYS A 341 15.50 9.92 -0.27
CA LYS A 341 15.68 11.09 0.61
C LYS A 341 15.36 10.75 2.07
N SER A 342 15.78 11.65 2.96
CA SER A 342 15.34 11.67 4.36
C SER A 342 14.06 12.47 4.52
N TYR A 343 13.15 11.99 5.37
CA TYR A 343 11.89 12.62 5.78
C TYR A 343 11.83 12.70 7.32
N PRO A 344 12.56 13.64 7.95
CA PRO A 344 12.63 13.76 9.40
C PRO A 344 11.26 13.80 10.09
N GLY A 345 11.08 12.98 11.12
CA GLY A 345 9.85 12.89 11.91
C GLY A 345 8.72 12.05 11.29
N LEU A 346 8.80 11.67 10.02
CA LEU A 346 7.90 10.69 9.40
C LEU A 346 8.30 9.28 9.86
N TRP A 347 7.34 8.47 10.29
CA TRP A 347 7.59 7.10 10.73
C TRP A 347 7.36 6.10 9.59
N GLU A 348 8.15 5.02 9.60
CA GLU A 348 7.89 3.81 8.84
C GLU A 348 7.47 2.71 9.82
N VAL A 349 6.22 2.27 9.73
CA VAL A 349 5.75 1.04 10.37
C VAL A 349 5.97 -0.10 9.37
N VAL A 350 7.22 -0.55 9.35
CA VAL A 350 7.69 -1.55 8.40
C VAL A 350 6.86 -2.84 8.44
N MET A 351 6.52 -3.35 7.26
CA MET A 351 5.78 -4.60 7.10
C MET A 351 6.75 -5.77 7.21
N ASN A 352 7.05 -6.18 8.44
CA ASN A 352 7.83 -7.39 8.69
C ASN A 352 7.03 -8.61 8.21
N ALA A 353 7.55 -9.31 7.19
CA ALA A 353 6.92 -10.49 6.65
C ALA A 353 6.80 -11.61 7.67
N TRP A 354 5.68 -12.31 7.61
CA TRP A 354 5.49 -13.59 8.27
C TRP A 354 6.25 -14.69 7.52
N MET A 355 6.44 -15.81 8.20
CA MET A 355 6.93 -17.05 7.63
C MET A 355 5.74 -17.98 7.36
N GLY A 356 5.50 -18.28 6.09
CA GLY A 356 4.55 -19.32 5.69
C GLY A 356 5.00 -20.71 6.15
N GLU A 357 4.14 -21.72 6.02
CA GLU A 357 4.50 -23.10 6.39
C GLU A 357 5.51 -23.74 5.44
N ASN A 358 5.65 -23.20 4.23
CA ASN A 358 6.72 -23.54 3.28
C ASN A 358 8.04 -22.79 3.52
N GLU A 359 8.14 -22.05 4.63
CA GLU A 359 9.28 -21.21 5.00
C GLU A 359 9.59 -20.05 4.02
N PHE A 360 8.62 -19.63 3.20
CA PHE A 360 8.73 -18.41 2.40
C PHE A 360 8.06 -17.20 3.09
N PRO A 361 8.57 -15.98 2.87
CA PRO A 361 8.04 -14.78 3.50
C PRO A 361 6.73 -14.33 2.84
N CYS A 362 5.82 -13.78 3.65
CA CYS A 362 4.56 -13.17 3.21
C CYS A 362 4.28 -11.90 4.01
N SER A 363 4.12 -10.75 3.34
CA SER A 363 3.91 -9.45 4.02
C SER A 363 2.45 -9.22 4.43
N MET A 364 1.52 -9.92 3.77
CA MET A 364 0.09 -9.95 4.10
C MET A 364 -0.28 -11.39 4.47
N VAL A 365 -1.07 -11.57 5.54
CA VAL A 365 -1.44 -12.90 6.05
C VAL A 365 -2.19 -13.72 5.01
N ASP A 366 -3.01 -13.08 4.19
CA ASP A 366 -3.76 -13.70 3.08
C ASP A 366 -2.92 -14.04 1.84
N THR A 367 -1.60 -13.82 1.90
CA THR A 367 -0.63 -14.26 0.89
C THR A 367 0.32 -15.34 1.40
N CYS A 368 0.18 -15.74 2.68
CA CYS A 368 0.99 -16.79 3.26
C CYS A 368 0.64 -18.17 2.72
N SER A 369 1.60 -19.09 2.74
CA SER A 369 1.36 -20.49 2.38
C SER A 369 0.98 -21.33 3.60
N LEU A 370 0.02 -22.24 3.44
CA LEU A 370 -0.39 -23.26 4.42
C LEU A 370 -0.15 -24.66 3.87
N ALA A 371 0.18 -25.64 4.72
CA ALA A 371 0.41 -27.03 4.33
C ALA A 371 -0.86 -27.74 3.85
N SER A 372 -2.04 -27.24 4.25
CA SER A 372 -3.34 -27.77 3.78
C SER A 372 -3.66 -27.48 2.31
N GLY A 373 -2.81 -26.72 1.61
CA GLY A 373 -3.06 -26.29 0.22
C GLY A 373 -3.46 -24.82 0.14
N THR A 374 -4.60 -24.51 -0.48
CA THR A 374 -5.05 -23.12 -0.65
C THR A 374 -5.58 -22.54 0.66
N LEU A 375 -5.32 -21.25 0.91
CA LEU A 375 -5.84 -20.52 2.09
C LEU A 375 -7.37 -20.57 2.19
N ASP A 376 -8.05 -20.63 1.04
CA ASP A 376 -9.51 -20.66 0.94
C ASP A 376 -10.11 -21.93 1.53
N THR A 377 -9.37 -23.05 1.53
CA THR A 377 -9.84 -24.35 2.05
C THR A 377 -9.22 -24.73 3.38
N ALA A 378 -8.32 -23.91 3.93
CA ALA A 378 -7.69 -24.19 5.21
C ALA A 378 -8.72 -24.22 6.35
N ASN A 379 -8.61 -25.21 7.24
CA ASN A 379 -9.47 -25.30 8.40
C ASN A 379 -8.97 -24.38 9.54
N GLN A 380 -9.77 -24.25 10.59
CA GLN A 380 -9.44 -23.39 11.74
C GLN A 380 -8.08 -23.73 12.37
N ALA A 381 -7.78 -25.02 12.56
CA ALA A 381 -6.54 -25.45 13.20
C ALA A 381 -5.29 -25.09 12.38
N ALA A 382 -5.36 -25.15 11.05
CA ALA A 382 -4.27 -24.73 10.17
C ALA A 382 -4.01 -23.21 10.28
N TRP A 383 -5.07 -22.40 10.33
CA TRP A 383 -4.94 -20.96 10.57
C TRP A 383 -4.34 -20.64 11.94
N GLU A 384 -4.83 -21.28 13.00
CA GLU A 384 -4.29 -21.10 14.36
C GLU A 384 -2.82 -21.54 14.44
N ALA A 385 -2.42 -22.60 13.73
CA ALA A 385 -1.03 -23.05 13.66
C ALA A 385 -0.13 -21.99 13.01
N LEU A 386 -0.56 -21.38 11.90
CA LEU A 386 0.18 -20.29 11.24
C LEU A 386 0.29 -19.05 12.13
N TYR A 387 -0.79 -18.68 12.84
CA TYR A 387 -0.80 -17.54 13.77
C TYR A 387 0.15 -17.79 14.94
N ASN A 388 0.10 -18.99 15.55
CA ASN A 388 0.98 -19.38 16.65
C ASN A 388 2.46 -19.44 16.23
N LYS A 389 2.76 -19.99 15.05
CA LYS A 389 4.12 -20.03 14.49
C LYS A 389 4.70 -18.62 14.44
N ASN A 390 3.98 -17.69 13.81
CA ASN A 390 4.49 -16.33 13.62
C ASN A 390 4.53 -15.55 14.93
N PHE A 391 3.53 -15.69 15.80
CA PHE A 391 3.56 -15.07 17.11
C PHE A 391 4.76 -15.48 17.94
N ALA A 392 5.15 -16.76 17.93
CA ALA A 392 6.37 -17.21 18.61
C ALA A 392 7.64 -16.52 18.08
N LEU A 393 7.72 -16.30 16.76
CA LEU A 393 8.86 -15.63 16.11
C LEU A 393 8.96 -14.15 16.52
N PHE A 394 7.86 -13.40 16.47
CA PHE A 394 7.83 -11.99 16.86
C PHE A 394 7.97 -11.78 18.38
N ASN A 395 7.34 -12.64 19.19
CA ASN A 395 7.36 -12.58 20.65
C ASN A 395 8.74 -12.83 21.26
N LYS A 396 9.65 -13.51 20.55
CA LYS A 396 11.03 -13.73 21.01
C LYS A 396 11.78 -12.43 21.32
N ALA A 397 11.57 -11.39 20.51
CA ALA A 397 12.23 -10.08 20.66
C ALA A 397 11.22 -8.95 20.94
N LYS A 398 9.95 -9.29 21.20
CA LYS A 398 8.85 -8.35 21.45
C LYS A 398 8.61 -7.34 20.32
N ILE A 399 9.00 -7.68 19.10
CA ILE A 399 8.77 -6.82 17.93
C ILE A 399 7.27 -6.74 17.67
N PRO A 400 6.69 -5.57 17.41
CA PRO A 400 5.28 -5.45 17.02
C PRO A 400 4.96 -6.37 15.85
N MET A 401 4.04 -7.31 16.08
CA MET A 401 3.66 -8.31 15.09
C MET A 401 2.61 -7.73 14.15
N PRO A 402 2.88 -7.64 12.84
CA PRO A 402 1.90 -7.16 11.87
C PRO A 402 0.92 -8.28 11.51
N PHE A 403 -0.35 -8.19 11.91
CA PHE A 403 -1.41 -9.02 11.34
C PHE A 403 -2.13 -8.19 10.27
N PHE A 404 -1.49 -8.08 9.11
CA PHE A 404 -1.98 -7.25 8.00
C PHE A 404 -2.69 -8.14 6.98
N THR A 405 -3.94 -7.83 6.65
CA THR A 405 -4.77 -8.65 5.78
C THR A 405 -5.86 -7.83 5.10
N HIS A 406 -6.61 -8.44 4.18
CA HIS A 406 -7.81 -7.89 3.58
C HIS A 406 -9.04 -8.49 4.26
N GLY A 407 -10.10 -7.69 4.44
CA GLY A 407 -11.39 -8.20 4.92
C GLY A 407 -11.95 -9.33 4.04
N SER A 408 -11.63 -9.31 2.75
CA SER A 408 -12.01 -10.35 1.77
C SER A 408 -11.45 -11.74 2.10
N MET A 409 -10.37 -11.84 2.89
CA MET A 409 -9.88 -13.14 3.39
C MET A 409 -10.95 -13.88 4.18
N PHE A 410 -11.73 -13.17 5.01
CA PHE A 410 -12.79 -13.77 5.82
C PHE A 410 -13.98 -14.25 4.98
N LEU A 411 -14.26 -13.58 3.86
CA LEU A 411 -15.30 -14.01 2.91
C LEU A 411 -14.87 -15.29 2.18
N ARG A 412 -13.60 -15.36 1.73
CA ARG A 412 -13.07 -16.53 1.02
C ARG A 412 -12.81 -17.72 1.93
N SER A 413 -12.36 -17.45 3.16
CA SER A 413 -11.98 -18.45 4.16
C SER A 413 -12.62 -18.11 5.50
N PRO A 414 -13.91 -18.41 5.72
CA PRO A 414 -14.59 -18.11 7.00
C PRO A 414 -13.93 -18.75 8.23
N SER A 415 -13.24 -19.88 8.03
CA SER A 415 -12.41 -20.54 9.05
C SER A 415 -11.28 -19.65 9.58
N SER A 416 -10.73 -18.75 8.75
CA SER A 416 -9.68 -17.81 9.16
C SER A 416 -10.17 -16.78 10.19
N TYR A 417 -11.44 -16.35 10.08
CA TYR A 417 -12.09 -15.47 11.05
C TYR A 417 -12.36 -16.22 12.36
N THR A 418 -12.92 -17.44 12.28
CA THR A 418 -13.14 -18.27 13.48
C THR A 418 -11.82 -18.54 14.21
N ALA A 419 -10.75 -18.84 13.47
CA ALA A 419 -9.40 -19.00 14.00
C ALA A 419 -8.90 -17.71 14.66
N LEU A 420 -9.07 -16.56 14.01
CA LEU A 420 -8.62 -15.27 14.56
C LEU A 420 -9.31 -14.98 15.90
N VAL A 421 -10.63 -15.13 15.97
CA VAL A 421 -11.41 -14.89 17.19
C VAL A 421 -10.98 -15.84 18.31
N SER A 422 -10.88 -17.14 18.00
CA SER A 422 -10.44 -18.18 18.94
C SER A 422 -9.03 -17.89 19.47
N TRP A 423 -8.10 -17.59 18.57
CA TRP A 423 -6.71 -17.31 18.86
C TRP A 423 -6.52 -16.04 19.69
N LEU A 424 -7.17 -14.92 19.33
CA LEU A 424 -7.12 -13.69 20.12
C LEU A 424 -7.65 -13.90 21.54
N LYS A 425 -8.72 -14.68 21.69
CA LYS A 425 -9.30 -15.00 23.00
C LYS A 425 -8.34 -15.84 23.85
N SER A 426 -7.72 -16.88 23.27
CA SER A 426 -6.70 -17.69 23.94
C SER A 426 -5.50 -16.84 24.33
N LEU A 427 -4.96 -16.04 23.40
CA LEU A 427 -3.84 -15.13 23.69
C LEU A 427 -4.13 -14.21 24.88
N GLN A 428 -5.27 -13.51 24.88
CA GLN A 428 -5.60 -12.57 25.96
C GLN A 428 -5.88 -13.27 27.31
N THR A 429 -6.26 -14.55 27.28
CA THR A 429 -6.47 -15.35 28.50
C THR A 429 -5.15 -15.85 29.07
N GLU A 430 -4.23 -16.27 28.20
CA GLU A 430 -2.97 -16.91 28.58
C GLU A 430 -1.84 -15.91 28.83
N ARG A 431 -1.94 -14.70 28.27
CA ARG A 431 -0.84 -13.73 28.20
C ARG A 431 -1.29 -12.36 28.67
N SER A 432 -0.76 -11.95 29.83
CA SER A 432 -0.99 -10.60 30.36
C SER A 432 -0.04 -9.54 29.78
N ASP A 433 0.77 -9.90 28.79
CA ASP A 433 1.80 -9.05 28.17
C ASP A 433 1.54 -8.79 26.68
N VAL A 434 0.39 -9.21 26.15
CA VAL A 434 0.02 -9.03 24.74
C VAL A 434 -1.03 -7.93 24.60
N TRP A 435 -0.79 -7.01 23.66
CA TRP A 435 -1.62 -5.82 23.43
C TRP A 435 -1.99 -5.73 21.96
N VAL A 436 -3.29 -5.84 21.66
CA VAL A 436 -3.85 -5.68 20.31
C VAL A 436 -4.21 -4.22 20.11
N VAL A 437 -3.39 -3.53 19.33
CA VAL A 437 -3.32 -2.07 19.26
C VAL A 437 -3.19 -1.60 17.82
N THR A 438 -3.45 -0.32 17.57
CA THR A 438 -3.24 0.25 16.25
C THR A 438 -1.76 0.59 15.99
N PRO A 439 -1.33 0.68 14.72
CA PRO A 439 0.00 1.20 14.38
C PRO A 439 0.30 2.58 14.98
N GLN A 440 -0.68 3.50 14.98
CA GLN A 440 -0.53 4.79 15.64
C GLN A 440 -0.25 4.66 17.15
N GLN A 441 -0.93 3.73 17.83
CA GLN A 441 -0.68 3.46 19.26
C GLN A 441 0.71 2.85 19.49
N VAL A 442 1.21 2.01 18.60
CA VAL A 442 2.60 1.52 18.66
C VAL A 442 3.59 2.68 18.54
N ILE A 443 3.40 3.61 17.60
CA ILE A 443 4.24 4.81 17.47
C ILE A 443 4.15 5.68 18.74
N GLN A 444 2.95 5.85 19.31
CA GLN A 444 2.77 6.59 20.57
C GLN A 444 3.56 5.95 21.71
N TRP A 445 3.50 4.63 21.86
CA TRP A 445 4.31 3.91 22.84
C TRP A 445 5.81 4.04 22.54
N MET A 446 6.22 3.94 21.27
CA MET A 446 7.63 4.09 20.91
C MET A 446 8.20 5.47 21.24
N LYS A 447 7.39 6.53 21.12
CA LYS A 447 7.79 7.89 21.51
C LYS A 447 8.03 8.02 23.02
N ASN A 448 7.36 7.20 23.84
CA ASN A 448 7.55 7.16 25.28
C ASN A 448 7.38 5.72 25.82
N PRO A 449 8.42 4.87 25.68
CA PRO A 449 8.30 3.45 26.01
C PRO A 449 7.95 3.24 27.48
N MET A 450 6.95 2.40 27.71
CA MET A 450 6.50 2.00 29.04
C MET A 450 6.62 0.49 29.20
N THR A 451 6.99 0.05 30.40
CA THR A 451 6.93 -1.37 30.76
C THR A 451 5.50 -1.88 30.71
N ASN A 452 5.33 -3.19 30.53
CA ASN A 452 4.02 -3.83 30.53
C ASN A 452 3.21 -3.52 31.81
N ASN A 453 3.88 -3.42 32.97
CA ASN A 453 3.22 -3.12 34.24
C ASN A 453 2.74 -1.66 34.31
N GLU A 454 3.52 -0.70 33.81
CA GLU A 454 3.10 0.70 33.73
C GLU A 454 1.88 0.87 32.82
N MET A 455 1.87 0.20 31.67
CA MET A 455 0.72 0.23 30.75
C MET A 455 -0.57 -0.29 31.41
N LYS A 456 -0.49 -1.39 32.17
CA LYS A 456 -1.63 -1.91 32.94
C LYS A 456 -2.09 -0.91 34.00
N ALA A 457 -1.15 -0.37 34.78
CA ALA A 457 -1.45 0.56 35.86
C ALA A 457 -2.13 1.85 35.36
N GLN A 458 -1.73 2.33 34.18
CA GLN A 458 -2.28 3.53 33.55
C GLN A 458 -3.54 3.26 32.71
N ARG A 459 -4.00 2.00 32.65
CA ARG A 459 -5.09 1.56 31.75
C ARG A 459 -4.88 2.02 30.30
N TRP A 460 -3.64 1.91 29.83
CA TRP A 460 -3.24 2.39 28.53
C TRP A 460 -4.04 1.73 27.39
N GLY A 461 -4.27 2.46 26.30
CA GLY A 461 -4.95 1.96 25.09
C GLY A 461 -6.48 2.00 25.15
N CYS A 462 -7.04 2.44 26.28
CA CYS A 462 -8.34 3.10 26.35
C CYS A 462 -8.16 4.54 25.84
#